data_AF-A0A3P2A2W8-F1
#
_entry.id   AF-A0A3P2A2W8-F1
#
_cell.length_a   1.000
_cell.length_b   1.000
_cell.length_c   1.000
_cell.angle_alpha   90.00
_cell.angle_beta   90.00
_cell.angle_gamma   90.00
#
_symmetry.space_group_name_H-M   'P 1'
#
loop_
_entity.id
_entity.type
_entity.pdbx_description
1 polymer ?
#
loop_
_entity_poly.entity_id
_entity_poly.type
_entity_poly.pdbx_seq_one_letter_code
_entity_poly.pdbx_strand_id
1 'polypeptide(L)' 'MQNNTVLRVKAVAARLDISTGTVWNKCNPKSRHYDADFPRPFKISANATGWLESEINAYIEKLSASRL' A
#
# COMPACT_ATOMS: atom_id res chain seq x y z
N MET A 1 0.12 10.94 -17.11
CA MET A 1 0.82 9.67 -17.40
C MET A 1 0.58 8.77 -16.19
N GLN A 2 -0.15 7.66 -16.34
CA GLN A 2 -0.32 6.72 -15.23
C GLN A 2 0.92 5.84 -15.17
N ASN A 3 1.70 5.97 -14.10
CA ASN A 3 2.84 5.11 -13.85
C ASN A 3 2.32 3.79 -13.26
N ASN A 4 2.28 2.75 -14.10
CA ASN A 4 1.97 1.37 -13.70
C ASN A 4 3.18 0.67 -13.05
N THR A 5 4.06 1.44 -12.40
CA THR A 5 5.20 0.87 -11.69
C THR A 5 4.69 0.04 -10.52
N VAL A 6 5.26 -1.15 -10.37
CA VAL A 6 4.91 -2.03 -9.25
C VAL A 6 5.91 -1.83 -8.12
N LEU A 7 5.40 -1.41 -6.96
CA LEU A 7 6.18 -1.23 -5.74
C LEU A 7 6.17 -2.51 -4.91
N ARG A 8 7.33 -2.88 -4.37
CA ARG A 8 7.45 -3.93 -3.34
C ARG A 8 7.13 -3.36 -1.97
N VAL A 9 6.92 -4.24 -0.98
CA VAL A 9 6.59 -3.84 0.40
C VAL A 9 7.58 -2.83 0.98
N LYS A 10 8.89 -2.94 0.66
CA LYS A 10 9.92 -1.99 1.11
C LYS A 10 9.73 -0.60 0.51
N ALA A 11 9.36 -0.51 -0.76
CA ALA A 11 9.13 0.76 -1.43
C ALA A 11 7.82 1.41 -0.95
N VAL A 12 6.76 0.60 -0.74
CA VAL A 12 5.51 1.04 -0.13
C VAL A 12 5.75 1.59 1.28
N ALA A 13 6.50 0.85 2.10
CA ALA A 13 6.89 1.24 3.45
C ALA A 13 7.65 2.58 3.44
N ALA A 14 8.62 2.75 2.54
CA ALA A 14 9.35 4.01 2.39
C ALA A 14 8.47 5.18 1.91
N ARG A 15 7.44 4.92 1.09
CA ARG A 15 6.55 5.96 0.58
C ARG A 15 5.60 6.51 1.64
N LEU A 16 5.18 5.65 2.56
CA LEU A 16 4.29 5.97 3.66
C LEU A 16 5.05 6.31 4.96
N ASP A 17 6.38 6.23 4.94
CA ASP A 17 7.27 6.36 6.10
C ASP A 17 6.85 5.47 7.29
N ILE A 18 6.57 4.19 7.00
CA ILE A 18 6.16 3.18 7.99
C ILE A 18 6.98 1.89 7.86
N SER A 19 6.90 1.04 8.88
CA SER A 19 7.51 -0.29 8.81
C SER A 19 6.80 -1.21 7.79
N THR A 20 7.54 -2.14 7.19
CA THR A 20 6.98 -3.17 6.30
C THR A 20 5.95 -4.06 7.01
N GLY A 21 6.11 -4.28 8.32
CA GLY A 21 5.11 -4.97 9.15
C GLY A 21 3.80 -4.20 9.25
N THR A 22 3.87 -2.87 9.37
CA THR A 22 2.69 -2.00 9.36
C THR A 22 1.95 -2.07 8.03
N VAL A 23 2.68 -2.14 6.90
CA VAL A 23 2.07 -2.33 5.57
C VAL A 23 1.28 -3.65 5.52
N TRP A 24 1.86 -4.75 6.00
CA TRP A 24 1.17 -6.04 6.06
C TRP A 24 -0.03 -6.03 7.02
N ASN A 25 0.10 -5.35 8.15
CA ASN A 25 -1.00 -5.18 9.10
C ASN A 25 -2.18 -4.41 8.48
N LYS A 26 -1.91 -3.36 7.70
CA LYS A 26 -2.93 -2.63 6.96
C LYS A 26 -3.65 -3.48 5.91
N CYS A 27 -2.93 -4.39 5.26
CA CYS A 27 -3.53 -5.34 4.30
C CYS A 27 -4.30 -6.48 4.97
N ASN A 28 -4.05 -6.76 6.26
CA ASN A 28 -4.59 -7.93 6.94
C ASN A 28 -5.91 -7.58 7.65
N PRO A 29 -7.06 -8.14 7.22
CA PRO A 29 -8.37 -7.86 7.83
C PRO A 29 -8.48 -8.31 9.30
N LYS A 30 -7.57 -9.16 9.77
CA LYS A 30 -7.52 -9.59 11.17
C LYS A 30 -6.76 -8.62 12.08
N SER A 31 -6.05 -7.64 11.52
CA SER A 31 -5.31 -6.67 12.31
C SER A 31 -6.22 -5.53 12.77
N ARG A 32 -5.98 -5.01 13.98
CA ARG A 32 -6.63 -3.78 14.48
C ARG A 32 -6.40 -2.58 13.56
N HIS A 33 -5.32 -2.61 12.80
CA HIS A 33 -4.93 -1.55 11.86
C HIS A 33 -5.33 -1.87 10.41
N TYR A 34 -6.23 -2.84 10.21
CA TYR A 34 -6.78 -3.10 8.89
C TYR A 34 -7.40 -1.83 8.34
N ASP A 35 -7.02 -1.52 7.10
CA ASP A 35 -7.51 -0.35 6.42
C ASP A 35 -8.06 -0.81 5.08
N ALA A 36 -9.39 -0.79 4.96
CA ALA A 36 -10.11 -1.27 3.78
C ALA A 36 -9.80 -0.42 2.54
N ASP A 37 -9.32 0.81 2.74
CA ASP A 37 -8.89 1.71 1.67
C ASP A 37 -7.45 1.48 1.24
N PHE A 38 -6.69 0.67 1.97
CA PHE A 38 -5.32 0.35 1.60
C PHE A 38 -5.29 -0.51 0.33
N PRO A 39 -4.41 -0.20 -0.64
CA PRO A 39 -4.36 -0.93 -1.89
C PRO A 39 -4.01 -2.39 -1.67
N ARG A 40 -4.72 -3.27 -2.38
CA ARG A 40 -4.57 -4.70 -2.18
C ARG A 40 -3.27 -5.19 -2.81
N PRO A 41 -2.46 -5.96 -2.06
CA PRO A 41 -1.32 -6.62 -2.65
C PRO A 41 -1.75 -7.57 -3.76
N PHE A 42 -1.05 -7.55 -4.89
CA PHE A 42 -1.19 -8.57 -5.93
C PHE A 42 0.12 -9.33 -6.12
N LYS A 43 0.01 -10.60 -6.54
CA LYS A 43 1.19 -11.43 -6.82
C LYS A 43 1.74 -11.08 -8.19
N ILE A 44 2.98 -10.61 -8.23
CA ILE A 44 3.77 -10.43 -9.45
C ILE A 44 4.42 -11.76 -9.86
N SER A 45 4.83 -12.56 -8.87
CA SER A 45 5.40 -13.90 -9.09
C SER A 45 5.14 -14.81 -7.88
N ALA A 46 5.55 -16.07 -7.97
CA ALA A 46 5.35 -17.07 -6.90
C ALA A 46 5.85 -16.59 -5.52
N ASN A 47 6.94 -15.80 -5.48
CA ASN A 47 7.54 -15.27 -4.25
C ASN A 47 7.48 -13.74 -4.17
N ALA A 48 6.75 -13.09 -5.08
CA ALA A 48 6.74 -11.65 -5.22
C ALA A 48 5.34 -11.08 -5.10
N THR A 49 5.11 -10.31 -4.05
CA THR A 49 3.93 -9.47 -3.89
C THR A 49 4.29 -8.01 -4.15
N GLY A 50 3.43 -7.32 -4.88
CA GLY A 50 3.57 -5.91 -5.18
C GLY A 50 2.27 -5.15 -5.07
N TRP A 51 2.40 -3.84 -5.15
CA TRP A 51 1.33 -2.85 -5.15
C TRP A 51 1.53 -1.93 -6.34
N LEU A 52 0.43 -1.42 -6.90
CA LEU A 52 0.54 -0.40 -7.93
C LEU A 52 0.91 0.93 -7.29
N GLU A 53 1.94 1.58 -7.82
CA GLU A 53 2.34 2.92 -7.39
C GLU A 53 1.18 3.91 -7.47
N SER A 54 0.39 3.82 -8.54
CA SER A 54 -0.79 4.64 -8.75
C SER A 54 -1.83 4.48 -7.63
N GLU A 55 -2.06 3.27 -7.13
CA GLU A 55 -3.01 3.05 -6.03
C GLU A 55 -2.46 3.53 -4.68
N ILE A 56 -1.15 3.38 -4.46
CA ILE A 56 -0.48 3.89 -3.24
C ILE A 56 -0.56 5.42 -3.19
N ASN A 57 -0.29 6.10 -4.31
CA ASN A 57 -0.42 7.55 -4.38
C ASN A 57 -1.87 7.99 -4.18
N ALA A 58 -2.85 7.33 -4.81
CA ALA A 58 -4.27 7.62 -4.61
C ALA A 58 -4.70 7.43 -3.14
N TYR A 59 -4.17 6.43 -2.45
CA TYR A 59 -4.42 6.22 -1.03
C TYR A 59 -3.82 7.34 -0.16
N ILE A 60 -2.60 7.80 -0.46
CA ILE A 60 -1.99 8.95 0.23
C ILE A 60 -2.83 10.21 0.00
N GLU A 61 -3.28 10.44 -1.23
CA GLU A 61 -4.19 11.55 -1.56
C GLU A 61 -5.49 11.47 -0.76
N LYS A 62 -6.11 10.28 -0.68
CA LYS A 62 -7.32 10.06 0.12
C LYS A 62 -7.10 10.33 1.61
N LEU A 63 -5.99 9.86 2.19
CA LEU A 63 -5.60 10.16 3.56
C LEU A 63 -5.40 11.67 3.78
N SER A 64 -4.79 12.36 2.82
CA SER A 64 -4.61 13.81 2.87
C SER A 64 -5.95 14.56 2.79
N ALA A 65 -6.86 14.10 1.94
CA ALA A 65 -8.19 14.69 1.77
C ALA A 65 -9.07 14.47 3.00
N SER A 66 -8.91 13.34 3.70
CA SER A 66 -9.62 13.03 4.94
C SER A 66 -9.11 13.81 6.16
N ARG A 67 -8.11 14.70 6.03
CA ARG A 67 -7.66 15.63 7.10
C ARG A 67 -8.47 16.94 7.16
N LEU A 68 -9.54 17.07 6.38
CA LEU A 68 -10.54 18.15 6.47
C LEU A 68 -11.75 17.69 7.28
#